data_AF-A0A9E3E9R0-F1
#
_entry.id   AF-A0A9E3E9R0-F1
#
_cell.length_a   1.000
_cell.length_b   1.000
_cell.length_c   1.000
_cell.angle_alpha   90.00
_cell.angle_beta   90.00
_cell.angle_gamma   90.00
#
_symmetry.space_group_name_H-M   'P 1'
#
loop_
_entity.id
_entity.type
_entity.pdbx_description
1 polymer ?
#
loop_
_entity_poly.entity_id
_entity_poly.type
_entity_poly.pdbx_seq_one_letter_code
_entity_poly.pdbx_strand_id
1 'polypeptide(L)' 'GKYLELSPNERIRYTDKFDDKNLAGEMQVTISLKKVSCGTELSVVQEGVPEVIPPEMCYLGWQESLVLLAKLVEAEIRD' A
#
# COMPACT_ATOMS: atom_id res chain seq x y z
N GLY A 1 11.13 -5.34 -4.30
CA GLY A 1 10.18 -5.27 -5.43
C GLY A 1 10.69 -4.53 -6.66
N LYS A 2 9.82 -4.33 -7.66
CA LYS A 2 10.02 -3.46 -8.85
C LYS A 2 8.78 -2.60 -9.11
N TYR A 3 8.94 -1.35 -9.53
CA TYR A 3 7.82 -0.55 -10.01
C TYR A 3 7.38 -0.99 -11.40
N LEU A 4 6.08 -1.21 -11.56
CA LEU A 4 5.43 -1.58 -12.83
C LEU A 4 4.67 -0.40 -13.44
N GLU A 5 4.16 0.51 -12.61
CA GLU A 5 3.44 1.72 -13.02
C GLU A 5 3.68 2.84 -12.01
N LEU A 6 3.95 4.05 -12.49
CA LEU A 6 4.10 5.27 -11.69
C LEU A 6 3.43 6.43 -12.42
N SER A 7 2.15 6.63 -12.14
CA SER A 7 1.32 7.71 -12.67
C SER A 7 1.15 8.77 -11.57
N PRO A 8 1.76 9.96 -11.70
CA PRO A 8 1.75 10.98 -10.65
C PRO A 8 0.33 11.30 -10.17
N ASN A 9 0.14 11.31 -8.85
CA ASN A 9 -1.13 11.61 -8.18
C ASN A 9 -2.32 10.69 -8.51
N GLU A 10 -2.10 9.59 -9.24
CA GLU A 10 -3.18 8.71 -9.70
C GLU A 10 -2.95 7.26 -9.32
N ARG A 11 -1.77 6.70 -9.63
CA ARG A 11 -1.58 5.25 -9.50
C ARG A 11 -0.12 4.86 -9.33
N ILE A 12 0.10 3.92 -8.42
CA ILE A 12 1.37 3.25 -8.21
C ILE A 12 1.11 1.75 -8.25
N ARG A 13 1.86 1.02 -9.07
CA ARG A 13 1.89 -0.45 -9.04
C ARG A 13 3.31 -0.93 -8.90
N TYR A 14 3.52 -1.89 -8.01
CA TYR A 14 4.81 -2.53 -7.84
C TYR A 14 4.66 -4.00 -7.47
N THR A 15 5.68 -4.78 -7.80
CA THR A 15 5.82 -6.13 -7.25
C THR A 15 6.58 -6.09 -5.95
N ASP A 16 6.34 -7.06 -5.07
CA ASP A 16 7.14 -7.27 -3.88
C ASP A 16 7.30 -8.76 -3.57
N LYS A 17 8.27 -9.09 -2.72
CA LYS A 17 8.51 -10.47 -2.28
C LYS A 17 9.11 -10.45 -0.89
N PHE A 18 8.83 -11.50 -0.12
CA PHE A 18 9.54 -11.73 1.13
C PHE A 18 10.97 -12.21 0.84
N ASP A 19 11.90 -11.83 1.72
CA ASP A 19 13.28 -12.36 1.67
C ASP A 19 13.36 -13.80 2.21
N ASP A 20 12.41 -14.20 3.07
CA ASP A 20 12.31 -15.58 3.56
C ASP A 20 11.89 -16.52 2.42
N LYS A 21 12.73 -17.52 2.16
CA LYS A 21 12.49 -18.55 1.13
C LYS A 21 11.24 -19.39 1.40
N ASN A 22 10.78 -19.47 2.65
CA ASN A 22 9.56 -20.19 3.03
C ASN A 22 8.28 -19.40 2.71
N LEU A 23 8.41 -18.10 2.43
CA LEU A 23 7.32 -17.21 2.03
C LEU A 23 7.43 -16.87 0.54
N ALA A 24 7.79 -17.87 -0.28
CA ALA A 24 8.00 -17.69 -1.71
C ALA A 24 6.70 -17.33 -2.43
N GLY A 25 6.76 -16.26 -3.21
CA GLY A 25 5.65 -15.73 -3.99
C GLY A 25 5.94 -14.29 -4.35
N GLU A 26 5.65 -13.89 -5.59
CA GLU A 26 5.67 -12.48 -5.95
C GLU A 26 4.28 -11.90 -5.71
N MET A 27 4.23 -10.89 -4.84
CA MET A 27 3.04 -10.11 -4.58
C MET A 27 2.98 -8.93 -5.52
N GLN A 28 1.77 -8.45 -5.80
CA GLN A 28 1.56 -7.20 -6.48
C GLN A 28 0.74 -6.26 -5.60
N VAL A 29 1.22 -5.02 -5.44
CA VAL A 29 0.49 -3.96 -4.76
C VAL A 29 0.07 -2.92 -5.78
N THR A 30 -1.21 -2.56 -5.75
CA THR A 30 -1.80 -1.46 -6.52
C THR A 30 -2.35 -0.42 -5.56
N ILE A 31 -1.79 0.78 -5.61
CA ILE A 31 -2.30 1.97 -4.89
C ILE A 31 -2.97 2.86 -5.93
N SER A 32 -4.24 3.20 -5.70
CA SER A 32 -4.97 4.16 -6.53
C SER A 32 -5.37 5.36 -5.69
N LEU A 33 -5.14 6.54 -6.24
CA LEU A 33 -5.42 7.84 -5.64
C LEU A 33 -6.46 8.55 -6.50
N LYS A 34 -7.45 9.15 -5.86
CA LYS A 34 -8.50 9.89 -6.55
C LYS A 34 -8.79 11.18 -5.80
N LYS A 35 -8.67 12.30 -6.51
CA LYS A 35 -9.03 13.61 -5.97
C LYS A 35 -10.53 13.64 -5.64
N VAL A 36 -10.85 14.11 -4.44
CA VAL A 36 -12.22 14.34 -3.95
C VAL A 36 -12.31 15.76 -3.34
N SER A 37 -13.52 16.21 -3.00
CA SER A 37 -13.74 17.59 -2.55
C SER A 37 -13.00 17.97 -1.26
N CYS A 38 -12.80 16.99 -0.36
CA CYS A 38 -12.14 17.18 0.93
C CYS A 38 -10.70 16.66 0.99
N GLY A 39 -10.12 16.23 -0.14
CA GLY A 39 -8.77 15.65 -0.15
C GLY A 39 -8.59 14.59 -1.22
N THR A 40 -8.03 13.44 -0.84
CA THR A 40 -7.74 12.32 -1.75
C THR A 40 -8.27 11.02 -1.18
N GLU A 41 -9.11 10.34 -1.96
CA GLU A 41 -9.50 8.95 -1.71
C GLU A 41 -8.32 8.05 -2.08
N LEU A 42 -7.94 7.14 -1.18
CA LEU A 42 -6.85 6.18 -1.38
C LEU A 42 -7.41 4.76 -1.25
N SER A 43 -7.10 3.92 -2.23
CA SER A 43 -7.41 2.48 -2.20
C SER A 43 -6.15 1.66 -2.43
N VAL A 44 -5.98 0.57 -1.69
CA VAL A 44 -4.87 -0.38 -1.85
C VAL A 44 -5.44 -1.77 -2.09
N VAL A 45 -4.91 -2.44 -3.11
CA VAL A 45 -5.13 -3.87 -3.35
C VAL A 45 -3.78 -4.57 -3.33
N GLN A 46 -3.65 -5.60 -2.50
CA GLN A 46 -2.48 -6.47 -2.46
C GLN A 46 -2.88 -7.88 -2.90
N GLU A 47 -2.32 -8.32 -4.02
CA GLU A 47 -2.60 -9.60 -4.66
C GLU A 47 -1.40 -10.53 -4.50
N GLY A 48 -1.65 -11.85 -4.51
CA GLY A 48 -0.60 -12.87 -4.45
C GLY A 48 0.06 -13.01 -3.08
N VAL A 49 -0.61 -12.58 -2.00
CA VAL A 49 -0.14 -12.80 -0.63
C VAL A 49 0.01 -14.31 -0.40
N PRO A 50 1.17 -14.81 0.10
CA PRO A 50 1.35 -16.23 0.37
C PRO A 50 0.27 -16.78 1.32
N GLU A 51 -0.30 -17.94 1.00
CA GLU A 51 -1.42 -18.53 1.77
C GLU A 51 -1.12 -18.80 3.24
N VAL A 52 0.17 -18.98 3.58
CA VAL A 52 0.63 -19.17 4.95
C VAL A 52 0.52 -17.90 5.81
N ILE A 53 0.42 -16.73 5.19
CA ILE A 53 0.21 -15.47 5.89
C ILE A 53 -1.29 -15.28 6.13
N PRO A 54 -1.74 -15.19 7.39
CA PRO A 54 -3.14 -14.92 7.68
C PRO A 54 -3.55 -13.55 7.11
N PRO A 55 -4.63 -13.45 6.31
CA PRO A 55 -5.06 -12.18 5.72
C PRO A 55 -5.28 -11.06 6.75
N GLU A 56 -5.76 -11.40 7.94
CA GLU A 56 -5.96 -10.45 9.04
C GLU A 56 -4.67 -9.77 9.49
N MET A 57 -3.52 -10.45 9.41
CA MET A 57 -2.22 -9.85 9.74
C MET A 57 -1.80 -8.84 8.67
N CYS A 58 -2.08 -9.11 7.39
CA CYS A 58 -1.86 -8.15 6.31
C CYS A 58 -2.75 -6.92 6.47
N TYR A 59 -4.03 -7.12 6.80
CA TYR A 59 -4.95 -6.00 7.05
C TYR A 59 -4.48 -5.15 8.23
N LEU A 60 -4.06 -5.77 9.33
CA LEU A 60 -3.58 -5.04 10.50
C LEU A 60 -2.36 -4.18 10.16
N GLY A 61 -1.35 -4.75 9.48
CA GLY A 61 -0.16 -4.00 9.07
C GLY A 61 -0.48 -2.83 8.14
N TRP A 62 -1.41 -3.01 7.19
CA TRP A 62 -1.87 -1.92 6.34
C TRP A 62 -2.63 -0.85 7.11
N GLN A 63 -3.51 -1.23 8.04
CA GLN A 63 -4.26 -0.27 8.87
C GLN A 63 -3.31 0.60 9.69
N GLU A 64 -2.33 0.00 10.36
CA GLU A 64 -1.33 0.73 11.13
C GLU A 64 -0.52 1.68 10.23
N SER A 65 -0.09 1.21 9.06
CA SER A 65 0.66 2.03 8.09
C SER A 65 -0.16 3.21 7.57
N LEU A 66 -1.44 3.00 7.27
CA LEU A 66 -2.35 4.05 6.77
C LEU A 66 -2.68 5.08 7.86
N VAL A 67 -2.79 4.66 9.12
CA VAL A 67 -2.93 5.60 10.26
C VAL A 67 -1.71 6.49 10.39
N LEU A 68 -0.50 5.94 10.24
CA LEU A 68 0.74 6.73 10.26
C LEU A 68 0.85 7.66 9.05
N LEU A 69 0.44 7.19 7.86
CA LEU A 69 0.41 8.01 6.66
C LEU A 69 -0.52 9.21 6.83
N ALA A 70 -1.74 9.01 7.34
CA ALA A 70 -2.67 10.10 7.60
C ALA A 70 -2.07 11.14 8.55
N LYS A 71 -1.46 10.69 9.66
CA LYS A 71 -0.76 11.59 10.61
C LYS A 71 0.38 12.38 9.96
N LEU A 72 1.05 11.83 8.97
CA LEU A 72 2.16 12.49 8.27
C LEU A 72 1.67 13.51 7.25
N VAL A 73 0.68 13.17 6.44
CA VAL A 73 0.29 13.97 5.26
C VAL A 73 -0.85 14.95 5.54
N GLU A 74 -1.64 14.72 6.59
CA GLU A 74 -2.75 15.61 6.98
C GLU A 74 -2.39 16.58 8.10
N ALA A 75 -1.23 16.40 8.75
CA ALA A 75 -0.78 17.34 9.77
C ALA A 75 -0.56 18.73 9.15
N GLU A 76 -1.28 19.74 9.67
CA GLU A 76 -0.99 21.15 9.38
C GLU A 76 0.31 21.55 10.11
N ILE A 77 1.45 21.34 9.47
CA ILE A 77 2.72 21.87 9.91
C ILE A 77 2.80 23.30 9.37
N ARG A 78 2.75 24.29 10.25
CA ARG A 78 3.11 25.67 9.89
C ARG A 78 4.60 25.70 9.59
N ASP A 79 4.96 26.24 8.43
CA ASP A 79 6.36 26.55 8.06
C ASP A 79 7.03 27.45 9.10
#